data_AF-A0A8H4N6D6-F1
#
_entry.id   AF-A0A8H4N6D6-F1
#
_cell.length_a   1.000
_cell.length_b   1.000
_cell.length_c   1.000
_cell.angle_alpha   90.00
_cell.angle_beta   90.00
_cell.angle_gamma   90.00
#
_symmetry.space_group_name_H-M   'P 1'
#
loop_
_entity.id
_entity.type
_entity.pdbx_description
1 polymer ?
#
loop_
_entity_poly.entity_id
_entity_poly.type
_entity_poly.pdbx_seq_one_letter_code
_entity_poly.pdbx_strand_id
1 'polypeptide(L)'
;MGIEDEVYRHAAPPHIAGRTAWYTGFGVSEREIFSRDAWGGGKYAEEYAGFSASKYCVLPQIRLEPMLKRRATGLNPDGIFFNTEVLAIQDGKSASVKVRFRDSNKEAVYAA
;
A
#
# COMPACT_ATOMS: atom_id res chain seq x y z
N MET A 1 -3.53 12.10 -5.69
CA MET A 1 -4.29 11.25 -4.73
C MET A 1 -4.51 11.92 -3.38
N GLY A 2 -3.56 12.70 -2.84
CA GLY A 2 -3.79 13.58 -1.68
C GLY A 2 -3.88 12.88 -0.32
N ILE A 3 -3.19 11.75 -0.17
CA ILE A 3 -3.22 10.93 1.06
C ILE A 3 -1.83 10.78 1.71
N GLU A 4 -0.80 11.41 1.16
CA GLU A 4 0.60 11.20 1.55
C GLU A 4 0.85 11.57 3.03
N ASP A 5 0.37 12.73 3.47
CA ASP A 5 0.48 13.14 4.88
C ASP A 5 -0.22 12.17 5.84
N GLU A 6 -1.35 11.61 5.42
CA GLU A 6 -2.07 10.60 6.20
C GLU A 6 -1.25 9.31 6.26
N VAL A 7 -0.64 8.89 5.15
CA VAL A 7 0.23 7.71 5.08
C VAL A 7 1.41 7.86 6.05
N TYR A 8 2.08 9.01 6.03
CA TYR A 8 3.21 9.26 6.93
C TYR A 8 2.79 9.31 8.41
N ARG A 9 1.58 9.80 8.72
CA ARG A 9 1.06 9.81 10.09
C ARG A 9 0.85 8.40 10.67
N HIS A 10 0.54 7.42 9.83
CA HIS A 10 0.27 6.04 10.25
C HIS A 10 1.47 5.08 10.04
N ALA A 11 2.48 5.51 9.31
CA ALA A 11 3.67 4.72 9.03
C ALA A 11 4.53 4.51 10.28
N ALA A 12 5.36 3.47 10.24
CA ALA A 12 6.38 3.23 11.26
C ALA A 12 7.34 4.43 11.36
N PRO A 13 7.76 4.84 12.58
CA PRO A 13 8.75 5.88 12.75
C PRO A 13 10.05 5.62 11.93
N PRO A 14 10.61 6.62 11.24
CA PRO A 14 11.79 6.41 10.40
C PRO A 14 13.00 5.81 11.13
N HIS A 15 13.19 6.15 12.40
CA HIS A 15 14.30 5.65 13.22
C HIS A 15 14.22 4.14 13.53
N ILE A 16 13.04 3.52 13.41
CA ILE A 16 12.89 2.05 13.55
C ILE A 16 12.94 1.31 12.22
N ALA A 17 12.58 1.98 11.12
CA ALA A 17 12.48 1.37 9.79
C ALA A 17 13.75 1.55 8.92
N GLY A 18 14.70 2.39 9.35
CA GLY A 18 15.88 2.75 8.56
C GLY A 18 17.12 1.87 8.73
N ARG A 19 17.04 0.77 9.49
CA ARG A 19 18.19 -0.12 9.76
C ARG A 19 17.82 -1.58 9.58
N THR A 20 18.70 -2.34 8.95
CA THR A 20 18.63 -3.81 8.91
C THR A 20 19.81 -4.36 9.70
N ALA A 21 19.55 -5.27 10.63
CA ALA A 21 20.54 -5.87 11.49
C ALA A 21 20.31 -7.38 11.60
N TRP A 22 21.40 -8.12 11.79
CA TRP A 22 21.42 -9.56 11.95
C TRP A 22 21.97 -9.87 13.34
N TYR A 23 21.26 -10.71 14.08
CA TYR A 23 21.60 -11.12 15.44
C TYR A 23 21.72 -12.63 15.50
N THR A 24 22.44 -13.15 16.49
CA THR A 24 22.50 -14.60 16.79
C THR A 24 21.15 -15.15 17.27
N GLY A 25 20.26 -14.29 17.76
CA GLY A 25 18.90 -14.60 18.19
C GLY A 25 18.15 -13.33 18.64
N PHE A 26 16.99 -13.49 19.29
CA PHE A 26 16.15 -12.39 19.79
C PHE A 26 16.10 -12.25 21.32
N GLY A 27 16.94 -13.00 22.04
CA GLY A 27 17.05 -12.97 23.50
C GLY A 27 17.96 -11.86 24.05
N VAL A 28 17.95 -11.70 25.37
CA VAL A 28 18.67 -10.62 26.09
C VAL A 28 20.21 -10.76 26.02
N SER A 29 20.71 -11.98 25.79
CA SER A 29 22.14 -12.31 25.71
C SER A 29 22.64 -12.47 24.27
N GLU A 30 21.80 -12.18 23.28
CA GLU A 30 22.15 -12.38 21.88
C GLU A 30 23.06 -11.25 21.38
N ARG A 31 23.91 -11.58 20.41
CA ARG A 31 24.90 -10.64 19.87
C ARG A 31 24.49 -10.18 18.48
N GLU A 32 24.66 -8.89 18.22
CA GLU A 32 24.63 -8.36 16.87
C GLU A 32 25.81 -8.93 16.08
N ILE A 33 25.54 -9.51 14.92
CA ILE A 33 26.56 -10.00 13.99
C ILE A 33 26.99 -8.84 13.09
N PHE A 34 26.01 -8.11 12.55
CA PHE A 34 26.22 -7.00 11.64
C PHE A 34 24.97 -6.12 11.55
N SER A 35 25.14 -4.85 11.19
CA SER A 35 24.03 -3.99 10.81
C SER A 35 24.42 -3.01 9.70
N ARG A 36 23.41 -2.53 8.98
CA ARG A 36 23.54 -1.49 7.98
C ARG A 36 22.34 -0.57 7.97
N ASP A 37 22.58 0.68 7.61
CA ASP A 37 21.54 1.59 7.18
C ASP A 37 20.83 1.02 5.94
N ALA A 38 19.52 1.17 5.89
CA ALA A 38 18.66 0.59 4.86
C ALA A 38 17.54 1.56 4.48
N TRP A 39 16.97 1.36 3.29
CA TRP A 39 15.76 2.04 2.82
C TRP A 39 15.84 3.57 2.83
N GLY A 40 17.02 4.14 2.54
CA GLY A 40 17.25 5.58 2.59
C GLY A 40 17.30 6.16 4.00
N GLY A 41 17.44 5.32 5.03
CA GLY A 41 17.68 5.74 6.42
C GLY A 41 19.16 5.98 6.72
N GLY A 42 19.43 6.52 7.91
CA GLY A 42 20.79 6.73 8.42
C GLY A 42 21.66 7.58 7.49
N LYS A 43 22.84 7.09 7.13
CA LYS A 43 23.80 7.81 6.29
C LYS A 43 23.30 8.11 4.87
N TYR A 44 22.24 7.43 4.41
CA TYR A 44 21.68 7.62 3.07
C TYR A 44 20.54 8.65 3.02
N ALA A 45 20.12 9.20 4.17
CA ALA A 45 18.93 10.05 4.25
C ALA A 45 19.02 11.32 3.40
N GLU A 46 20.17 11.99 3.40
CA GLU A 46 20.38 13.22 2.63
C GLU A 46 20.40 12.95 1.11
N GLU A 47 21.13 11.90 0.70
CA GLU A 47 21.18 11.47 -0.70
C GLU A 47 19.77 11.18 -1.23
N TYR A 48 18.98 10.39 -0.50
CA TYR A 48 17.62 10.03 -0.91
C TYR A 48 16.68 11.24 -0.98
N ALA A 49 16.81 12.19 -0.04
CA ALA A 49 16.03 13.43 -0.06
C ALA A 49 16.34 14.31 -1.28
N GLY A 50 17.54 14.17 -1.88
CA GLY A 50 17.91 14.87 -3.12
C GLY A 50 17.21 14.35 -4.38
N PHE A 51 16.65 13.12 -4.37
CA PHE A 51 16.06 12.49 -5.55
C PHE A 51 14.52 12.48 -5.56
N SER A 52 13.87 12.69 -4.43
CA SER A 52 12.41 12.64 -4.32
C SER A 52 11.91 13.50 -3.17
N ALA A 53 10.80 14.22 -3.39
CA ALA A 53 10.07 14.90 -2.32
C ALA A 53 9.41 13.90 -1.36
N SER A 54 9.05 12.71 -1.85
CA SER A 54 8.48 11.62 -1.06
C SER A 54 9.57 10.78 -0.41
N LYS A 55 9.35 10.40 0.85
CA LYS A 55 10.21 9.55 1.67
C LYS A 55 9.76 8.09 1.64
N TYR A 56 10.72 7.17 1.78
CA TYR A 56 10.41 5.78 2.11
C TYR A 56 9.73 5.72 3.48
N CYS A 57 8.70 4.89 3.60
CA CYS A 57 8.04 4.61 4.86
C CYS A 57 7.49 3.17 4.88
N VAL A 58 7.29 2.62 6.07
CA VAL A 58 6.71 1.29 6.24
C VAL A 58 5.31 1.43 6.81
N LEU A 59 4.30 1.07 6.02
CA LEU A 59 2.90 1.04 6.44
C LEU A 59 2.27 -0.30 6.00
N PRO A 60 1.83 -1.14 6.94
CA PRO A 60 1.17 -2.41 6.58
C PRO A 60 -0.10 -2.18 5.77
N GLN A 61 -0.40 -3.08 4.81
CA GLN A 61 -1.59 -3.01 3.96
C GLN A 61 -2.89 -2.94 4.75
N ILE A 62 -2.98 -3.65 5.89
CA ILE A 62 -4.14 -3.60 6.79
C ILE A 62 -4.46 -2.19 7.28
N ARG A 63 -3.50 -1.25 7.26
CA ARG A 63 -3.71 0.17 7.57
C ARG A 63 -3.87 1.02 6.31
N LEU A 64 -3.09 0.73 5.26
CA LEU A 64 -3.12 1.48 4.00
C LEU A 64 -4.43 1.30 3.22
N GLU A 65 -4.93 0.07 3.09
CA GLU A 65 -6.10 -0.25 2.28
C GLU A 65 -7.37 0.50 2.73
N PRO A 66 -7.68 0.61 4.04
CA PRO A 66 -8.78 1.46 4.50
C PRO A 66 -8.65 2.93 4.10
N MET A 67 -7.43 3.47 4.05
CA MET A 67 -7.17 4.87 3.67
C MET A 67 -7.44 5.07 2.18
N LEU A 68 -6.92 4.17 1.35
CA LEU A 68 -7.18 4.14 -0.09
C LEU A 68 -8.67 4.02 -0.38
N LYS A 69 -9.36 3.09 0.31
CA LYS A 69 -10.81 2.90 0.20
C LYS A 69 -11.55 4.20 0.50
N ARG A 70 -11.28 4.85 1.63
CA ARG A 70 -11.95 6.13 1.98
C ARG A 70 -11.76 7.18 0.89
N ARG A 71 -10.54 7.33 0.37
CA ARG A 71 -10.27 8.30 -0.70
C ARG A 71 -10.99 7.94 -2.00
N ALA A 72 -10.97 6.67 -2.40
CA ALA A 72 -11.64 6.20 -3.61
C ALA A 72 -13.16 6.39 -3.53
N THR A 73 -13.80 6.00 -2.43
CA THR A 73 -15.24 6.21 -2.21
C THR A 73 -15.59 7.70 -2.13
N GLY A 74 -14.73 8.55 -1.56
CA GLY A 74 -14.95 9.99 -1.56
C GLY A 74 -14.89 10.64 -2.96
N LEU A 75 -14.14 10.04 -3.89
CA LEU A 75 -14.03 10.51 -5.28
C LEU A 75 -15.07 9.89 -6.21
N ASN A 76 -15.49 8.65 -5.92
CA ASN A 76 -16.49 7.92 -6.69
C ASN A 76 -17.37 7.10 -5.73
N PRO A 77 -18.42 7.71 -5.14
CA PRO A 77 -19.26 7.08 -4.12
C PRO A 77 -19.88 5.74 -4.56
N ASP A 78 -20.26 5.65 -5.83
CA ASP A 78 -20.99 4.51 -6.39
C ASP A 78 -20.10 3.58 -7.24
N GLY A 79 -18.79 3.82 -7.28
CA GLY A 79 -17.88 3.10 -8.18
C GLY A 79 -17.07 1.97 -7.56
N ILE A 80 -17.21 1.72 -6.26
CA ILE A 80 -16.42 0.71 -5.54
C ILE A 80 -17.33 -0.43 -5.07
N PHE A 81 -17.18 -1.60 -5.69
CA PHE A 81 -17.98 -2.79 -5.40
C PHE A 81 -17.12 -3.86 -4.71
N PHE A 82 -17.39 -4.13 -3.43
CA PHE A 82 -16.82 -5.28 -2.72
C PHE A 82 -17.60 -6.56 -3.04
N ASN A 83 -17.03 -7.73 -2.70
CA ASN A 83 -17.65 -9.03 -2.95
C ASN A 83 -18.14 -9.23 -4.39
N THR A 84 -17.48 -8.58 -5.35
CA THR A 84 -17.86 -8.57 -6.75
C THR A 84 -16.73 -9.14 -7.58
N GLU A 85 -17.02 -10.18 -8.35
CA GLU A 85 -16.04 -10.91 -9.12
C GLU A 85 -16.17 -10.56 -10.60
N VAL A 86 -15.06 -10.22 -11.24
CA VAL A 86 -15.02 -10.04 -12.70
C VAL A 86 -15.01 -11.42 -13.36
N LEU A 87 -15.99 -11.67 -14.23
CA LEU A 87 -16.17 -12.93 -14.94
C LEU A 87 -15.60 -12.90 -16.35
N ALA A 88 -15.74 -11.77 -17.04
CA ALA A 88 -15.25 -11.59 -18.40
C ALA A 88 -14.99 -10.12 -18.68
N ILE A 89 -14.06 -9.87 -19.59
CA ILE A 89 -13.77 -8.55 -20.15
C ILE A 89 -13.87 -8.69 -21.66
N GLN A 90 -14.59 -7.77 -22.30
CA GLN A 90 -14.63 -7.64 -23.75
C GLN A 90 -14.04 -6.29 -24.12
N ASP A 91 -13.06 -6.33 -25.01
CA ASP A 91 -12.41 -5.14 -25.54
C ASP A 91 -12.76 -5.00 -27.03
N GLY A 92 -13.14 -3.80 -27.45
CA GLY A 92 -13.71 -3.50 -28.76
C GLY A 92 -13.59 -2.00 -29.05
N LYS A 93 -14.63 -1.38 -29.60
CA LYS A 93 -14.65 0.10 -29.71
C LYS A 93 -14.78 0.78 -28.34
N SER A 94 -15.40 0.10 -27.38
CA SER A 94 -15.38 0.42 -25.95
C SER A 94 -15.24 -0.88 -25.16
N ALA A 95 -14.68 -0.78 -23.96
CA ALA A 95 -14.51 -1.91 -23.07
C ALA A 95 -15.80 -2.20 -22.30
N SER A 96 -16.11 -3.48 -22.11
CA SER A 96 -17.17 -3.92 -21.19
C SER A 96 -16.68 -5.03 -20.26
N VAL A 97 -17.25 -5.06 -19.06
CA VAL A 97 -16.89 -5.98 -17.98
C VAL A 97 -18.15 -6.67 -17.51
N LYS A 98 -18.16 -8.00 -17.57
CA LYS A 98 -19.18 -8.83 -16.93
C LYS A 98 -18.73 -9.15 -15.51
N VAL A 99 -19.60 -8.91 -14.54
CA VAL A 99 -19.33 -9.14 -13.11
C VAL A 99 -20.40 -10.02 -12.47
N ARG A 100 -20.06 -10.63 -11.34
CA ARG A 100 -20.96 -11.34 -10.43
C ARG A 100 -20.90 -10.76 -9.02
N PHE A 101 -22.03 -10.33 -8.51
CA PHE A 101 -22.21 -9.94 -7.11
C PHE A 101 -22.36 -11.20 -6.28
N ARG A 102 -21.37 -11.52 -5.42
CA ARG A 102 -21.36 -12.77 -4.65
C ARG A 102 -22.47 -12.84 -3.61
N ASP A 103 -22.87 -11.70 -3.04
CA ASP A 103 -23.91 -11.64 -2.00
C ASP A 103 -25.29 -12.05 -2.54
N SER A 104 -25.58 -11.79 -3.82
CA SER A 104 -26.88 -12.10 -4.45
C SER A 104 -26.80 -13.12 -5.58
N ASN A 105 -25.59 -13.57 -5.92
CA ASN A 105 -25.28 -14.38 -7.11
C ASN A 105 -25.82 -13.80 -8.43
N LYS A 106 -26.00 -12.46 -8.50
CA LYS A 106 -26.50 -11.77 -9.69
C LYS A 106 -25.34 -11.40 -10.60
N GLU A 107 -25.56 -11.47 -11.91
CA GLU A 107 -24.59 -11.03 -12.91
C GLU A 107 -25.04 -9.71 -13.55
N ALA A 108 -24.08 -8.86 -13.91
CA ALA A 108 -24.31 -7.61 -14.62
C ALA A 108 -23.19 -7.33 -15.62
N VAL A 109 -23.47 -6.50 -16.63
CA VAL A 109 -22.49 -6.03 -17.61
C VAL A 109 -22.38 -4.51 -17.49
N TYR A 110 -21.15 -4.03 -17.30
CA TYR A 110 -20.80 -2.62 -17.27
C TYR A 110 -20.02 -2.29 -18.53
N ALA A 111 -20.34 -1.18 -19.20
CA ALA A 111 -19.58 -0.69 -20.35
C ALA A 111 -19.01 0.69 -20.03
N ALA A 112 -17.79 0.95 -20.50
CA ALA A 112 -17.14 2.25 -20.47
C ALA A 112 -17.66 3.16 -21.59
#